data_AF-A0A8S0FVX5-F1
#
_entry.id   AF-A0A8S0FVX5-F1
#
_cell.length_a   1.000
_cell.length_b   1.000
_cell.length_c   1.000
_cell.angle_alpha   90.00
_cell.angle_beta   90.00
_cell.angle_gamma   90.00
#
_symmetry.space_group_name_H-M   'P 1'
#
loop_
_entity.id
_entity.type
_entity.pdbx_description
1 polymer ?
#
loop_
_entity_poly.entity_id
_entity_poly.type
_entity_poly.pdbx_seq_one_letter_code
_entity_poly.pdbx_strand_id
1 'polypeptide(L)'
;MKSFSLYADDANGVLTLTKDPGYETNDGSPVGIYARFVDHFGNPLSGTVEFSAGSEDSPDSQRVKMEPATVTLHWTGNAASEFSTYESGYHWIKAKITNSKNTYEKTIRTYVVKLPEKDS
;
A
#
# COMPACT_ATOMS: atom_id res chain seq x y z
N MET A 1 -31.46 -27.17 -9.27
CA MET A 1 -30.41 -26.20 -9.60
C MET A 1 -29.41 -26.22 -8.44
N LYS A 2 -28.20 -26.76 -8.63
CA LYS A 2 -27.16 -26.69 -7.60
C LYS A 2 -26.47 -25.33 -7.76
N SER A 3 -26.64 -24.45 -6.79
CA SER A 3 -25.87 -23.22 -6.68
C SER A 3 -24.41 -23.59 -6.42
N PHE A 4 -23.51 -23.26 -7.34
CA PHE A 4 -22.08 -23.30 -7.07
C PHE A 4 -21.72 -21.96 -6.42
N SER A 5 -21.73 -21.91 -5.10
CA SER A 5 -21.05 -20.83 -4.39
C SER A 5 -19.56 -21.13 -4.46
N LEU A 6 -18.82 -20.42 -5.30
CA LEU A 6 -17.36 -20.35 -5.20
C LEU A 6 -17.07 -19.57 -3.92
N TYR A 7 -16.99 -20.27 -2.80
CA TYR A 7 -16.52 -19.67 -1.55
C TYR A 7 -15.07 -19.22 -1.78
N ALA A 8 -14.78 -17.97 -1.41
CA ALA A 8 -13.42 -17.45 -1.47
C ALA A 8 -12.52 -18.27 -0.55
N ASP A 9 -11.31 -18.61 -1.02
CA ASP A 9 -10.35 -19.37 -0.22
C ASP A 9 -9.61 -18.46 0.76
N ASP A 10 -10.24 -18.20 1.91
CA ASP A 10 -9.69 -17.34 2.97
C ASP A 10 -8.35 -17.84 3.54
N ALA A 11 -7.96 -19.10 3.30
CA ALA A 11 -6.68 -19.63 3.78
C ALA A 11 -5.51 -19.28 2.84
N ASN A 12 -5.78 -19.04 1.55
CA ASN A 12 -4.75 -18.89 0.52
C ASN A 12 -4.84 -17.52 -0.18
N GLY A 13 -4.83 -16.46 0.63
CA GLY A 13 -4.81 -15.09 0.15
C GLY A 13 -3.52 -14.69 -0.59
N VAL A 14 -3.67 -13.76 -1.51
CA VAL A 14 -2.64 -13.15 -2.33
C VAL A 14 -2.79 -11.64 -2.19
N LEU A 15 -1.78 -11.00 -1.58
CA LEU A 15 -1.69 -9.55 -1.44
C LEU A 15 -0.79 -8.97 -2.53
N THR A 16 -1.33 -8.01 -3.28
CA THR A 16 -0.57 -7.18 -4.22
C THR A 16 -0.53 -5.73 -3.74
N LEU A 17 0.56 -5.03 -4.03
CA LEU A 17 0.76 -3.62 -3.71
C LEU A 17 1.35 -2.91 -4.94
N THR A 18 0.70 -1.84 -5.36
CA THR A 18 1.09 -1.04 -6.52
C THR A 18 1.04 0.44 -6.19
N LYS A 19 1.89 1.23 -6.84
CA LYS A 19 1.93 2.70 -6.77
C LYS A 19 1.49 3.27 -8.11
N ASP A 20 0.91 4.45 -8.11
CA ASP A 20 0.71 5.22 -9.33
C ASP A 20 2.02 5.38 -10.12
N PRO A 21 1.97 5.31 -11.45
CA PRO A 21 3.14 5.52 -12.29
C PRO A 21 3.58 6.99 -12.23
N GLY A 22 4.89 7.22 -12.34
CA GLY A 22 5.47 8.56 -12.28
C GLY A 22 6.65 8.63 -11.33
N TYR A 23 7.23 9.83 -11.24
CA TYR A 23 8.30 10.17 -10.32
C TYR A 23 7.76 10.97 -9.14
N GLU A 24 8.25 10.64 -7.95
CA GLU A 24 7.93 11.35 -6.71
C GLU A 24 8.92 12.49 -6.49
N THR A 25 8.43 13.57 -5.88
CA THR A 25 9.24 14.69 -5.41
C THR A 25 9.09 14.84 -3.90
N ASN A 26 10.12 15.37 -3.26
CA ASN A 26 10.14 15.59 -1.80
C ASN A 26 9.37 16.87 -1.38
N ASP A 27 8.35 17.26 -2.12
CA ASP A 27 7.50 18.42 -1.86
C ASP A 27 6.21 18.09 -1.09
N GLY A 28 6.03 16.82 -0.72
CA GLY A 28 4.84 16.35 -0.03
C GLY A 28 3.64 16.12 -0.95
N SER A 29 3.80 16.22 -2.27
CA SER A 29 2.72 15.87 -3.21
C SER A 29 2.33 14.40 -3.05
N PRO A 30 1.03 14.07 -2.87
CA PRO A 30 0.60 12.70 -2.63
C PRO A 30 0.68 11.86 -3.91
N VAL A 31 1.02 10.58 -3.73
CA VAL A 31 1.02 9.56 -4.79
C VAL A 31 0.14 8.38 -4.36
N GLY A 32 -0.74 7.93 -5.25
CA GLY A 32 -1.67 6.84 -4.96
C GLY A 32 -0.97 5.50 -4.75
N ILE A 33 -1.39 4.80 -3.71
CA ILE A 33 -0.95 3.46 -3.32
C ILE A 33 -2.17 2.56 -3.23
N TYR A 34 -2.12 1.43 -3.94
CA TYR A 34 -3.24 0.50 -4.05
C TYR A 34 -2.82 -0.88 -3.59
N ALA A 35 -3.55 -1.41 -2.61
CA ALA A 35 -3.47 -2.81 -2.21
C ALA A 35 -4.68 -3.57 -2.75
N ARG A 36 -4.45 -4.81 -3.18
CA ARG A 36 -5.52 -5.74 -3.55
C ARG A 36 -5.28 -7.09 -2.88
N PHE A 37 -6.33 -7.63 -2.26
CA PHE A 37 -6.29 -8.90 -1.54
C PHE A 37 -7.36 -9.84 -2.07
N VAL A 38 -6.92 -10.94 -2.66
CA VAL A 38 -7.75 -11.93 -3.33
C VAL A 38 -7.25 -13.33 -3.03
N ASP A 39 -8.04 -14.36 -3.28
CA ASP A 39 -7.50 -15.73 -3.34
C ASP A 39 -6.74 -15.99 -4.66
N HIS A 40 -6.17 -17.18 -4.80
CA HIS A 40 -5.45 -17.60 -6.01
C HIS A 40 -6.31 -17.56 -7.30
N PHE A 41 -7.64 -17.64 -7.17
CA PHE A 41 -8.58 -17.59 -8.29
C PHE A 41 -9.06 -16.16 -8.60
N GLY A 42 -8.61 -15.18 -7.81
CA GLY A 42 -8.96 -13.78 -7.98
C GLY A 42 -10.26 -13.36 -7.28
N ASN A 43 -10.85 -14.23 -6.44
CA ASN A 43 -12.02 -13.86 -5.64
C ASN A 43 -11.61 -12.87 -4.54
N PRO A 44 -12.37 -11.78 -4.33
CA PRO A 44 -12.04 -10.78 -3.32
C PRO A 44 -12.12 -11.37 -1.92
N LEU A 45 -11.08 -11.12 -1.13
CA LEU A 45 -11.04 -11.45 0.29
C LEU A 45 -11.30 -10.20 1.14
N SER A 46 -11.78 -10.43 2.36
CA SER A 46 -12.03 -9.36 3.33
C SER A 46 -10.88 -9.22 4.32
N GLY A 47 -10.76 -8.03 4.89
CA GLY A 47 -9.79 -7.72 5.94
C GLY A 47 -9.48 -6.23 6.00
N THR A 48 -8.55 -5.88 6.88
CA THR A 48 -8.10 -4.50 7.08
C THR A 48 -6.63 -4.39 6.71
N VAL A 49 -6.33 -3.48 5.78
CA VAL A 49 -4.97 -3.18 5.34
C VAL A 49 -4.41 -2.05 6.19
N GLU A 50 -3.23 -2.28 6.75
CA GLU A 50 -2.37 -1.28 7.38
C GLU A 50 -1.28 -0.88 6.37
N PHE A 51 -1.26 0.39 6.00
CA PHE A 51 -0.23 0.99 5.17
C PHE A 51 0.82 1.69 6.03
N SER A 52 2.08 1.51 5.68
CA SER A 52 3.21 2.18 6.32
C SER A 52 4.27 2.50 5.27
N ALA A 53 5.07 3.53 5.53
CA ALA A 53 6.19 3.90 4.68
C ALA A 53 7.32 4.49 5.53
N GLY A 54 8.53 4.49 4.97
CA GLY A 54 9.70 5.10 5.61
C GLY A 54 10.79 5.41 4.61
N SER A 55 11.66 6.34 4.98
CA SER A 55 12.88 6.67 4.24
C SER A 55 13.99 5.69 4.64
N GLU A 56 14.76 5.20 3.67
CA GLU A 56 15.95 4.39 3.96
C GLU A 56 17.11 5.25 4.47
N ASP A 57 17.21 6.48 3.97
CA ASP A 57 18.28 7.42 4.32
C ASP A 57 17.99 8.16 5.64
N SER A 58 16.70 8.33 5.97
CA SER A 58 16.22 8.96 7.21
C SER A 58 15.17 8.08 7.92
N PRO A 59 15.55 6.93 8.52
CA PRO A 59 14.61 5.94 9.06
C PRO A 59 13.65 6.47 10.13
N ASP A 60 14.09 7.47 10.91
CA ASP A 60 13.31 8.06 12.00
C ASP A 60 12.53 9.32 11.58
N SER A 61 12.49 9.65 10.28
CA SER A 61 11.80 10.86 9.81
C SER A 61 10.29 10.75 10.00
N GLN A 62 9.73 11.77 10.65
CA GLN A 62 8.27 11.96 10.77
C GLN A 62 7.66 12.66 9.56
N ARG A 63 8.46 12.91 8.51
CA ARG A 63 8.05 13.63 7.30
C ARG A 63 7.62 12.68 6.17
N VAL A 64 7.57 11.38 6.44
CA VAL A 64 7.03 10.35 5.54
C VAL A 64 5.66 9.92 6.07
N LYS A 65 4.63 9.90 5.21
CA LYS A 65 3.25 9.65 5.63
C LYS A 65 2.51 8.74 4.65
N MET A 66 1.60 7.95 5.21
CA MET A 66 0.57 7.20 4.49
C MET A 66 -0.80 7.68 4.98
N GLU A 67 -1.69 8.09 4.08
CA GLU A 67 -3.02 8.57 4.44
C GLU A 67 -4.10 8.05 3.47
N PRO A 68 -5.15 7.36 3.96
CA PRO A 68 -5.28 6.82 5.32
C PRO A 68 -4.25 5.72 5.59
N ALA A 69 -3.75 5.65 6.84
CA ALA A 69 -2.84 4.58 7.27
C ALA A 69 -3.53 3.21 7.41
N THR A 70 -4.85 3.17 7.59
CA THR A 70 -5.61 1.92 7.74
C THR A 70 -6.89 1.96 6.92
N VAL A 71 -7.16 0.90 6.15
CA VAL A 71 -8.32 0.80 5.26
C VAL A 71 -8.94 -0.58 5.34
N THR A 72 -10.24 -0.64 5.65
CA THR A 72 -11.03 -1.85 5.49
C THR A 72 -11.30 -2.09 4.01
N LEU A 73 -11.02 -3.30 3.53
CA LEU A 73 -11.22 -3.64 2.12
C LEU A 73 -12.67 -3.47 1.69
N HIS A 74 -12.85 -2.92 0.49
CA HIS A 74 -14.14 -2.89 -0.19
C HIS A 74 -14.55 -4.30 -0.69
N TRP A 75 -15.81 -4.50 -1.10
CA TRP A 75 -16.31 -5.81 -1.59
C TRP A 75 -15.53 -6.37 -2.80
N THR A 76 -14.76 -5.52 -3.47
CA THR A 76 -13.87 -5.86 -4.58
C THR A 76 -12.46 -6.28 -4.15
N GLY A 77 -12.17 -6.33 -2.84
CA GLY A 77 -10.87 -6.69 -2.28
C GLY A 77 -9.78 -5.63 -2.47
N ASN A 78 -10.15 -4.35 -2.65
CA ASN A 78 -9.20 -3.25 -2.85
C ASN A 78 -9.15 -2.31 -1.64
N ALA A 79 -7.98 -1.74 -1.39
CA ALA A 79 -7.74 -0.61 -0.50
C ALA A 79 -6.83 0.41 -1.18
N ALA A 80 -7.06 1.69 -0.91
CA ALA A 80 -6.27 2.80 -1.44
C ALA A 80 -5.76 3.67 -0.30
N SER A 81 -4.53 4.16 -0.43
CA SER A 81 -3.86 5.10 0.47
C SER A 81 -2.99 6.04 -0.36
N GLU A 82 -2.53 7.12 0.22
CA GLU A 82 -1.64 8.09 -0.42
C GLU A 82 -0.32 8.14 0.31
N PHE A 83 0.78 7.98 -0.43
CA PHE A 83 2.13 8.20 0.04
C PHE A 83 2.53 9.65 -0.18
N SER A 84 3.03 10.32 0.86
CA SER A 84 3.62 11.65 0.75
C SER A 84 4.88 11.74 1.59
N THR A 85 5.87 12.50 1.12
CA THR A 85 7.12 12.70 1.87
C THR A 85 7.77 14.03 1.56
N TYR A 86 8.52 14.55 2.53
CA TYR A 86 9.47 15.65 2.32
C TYR A 86 10.94 15.21 2.38
N GLU A 87 11.19 13.91 2.48
CA GLU A 87 12.51 13.30 2.38
C GLU A 87 12.77 12.89 0.93
N SER A 88 13.99 13.12 0.45
CA SER A 88 14.46 12.58 -0.83
C SER A 88 15.14 11.22 -0.63
N GLY A 89 15.43 10.53 -1.72
CA GLY A 89 16.13 9.25 -1.68
C GLY A 89 15.19 8.05 -1.71
N TYR A 90 15.71 6.88 -1.36
CA TYR A 90 14.92 5.66 -1.42
C TYR A 90 13.95 5.54 -0.25
N HIS A 91 12.73 5.11 -0.57
CA HIS A 91 11.67 4.87 0.39
C HIS A 91 11.09 3.47 0.19
N TRP A 92 10.73 2.83 1.30
CA TRP A 92 9.92 1.62 1.29
C TRP A 92 8.47 1.98 1.60
N ILE A 93 7.54 1.28 0.95
CA ILE A 93 6.10 1.36 1.22
C ILE A 93 5.60 -0.06 1.43
N LYS A 94 4.94 -0.30 2.55
CA LYS A 94 4.44 -1.61 2.97
C LYS A 94 2.93 -1.57 3.14
N ALA A 95 2.28 -2.63 2.68
CA ALA A 95 0.92 -2.98 3.04
C ALA A 95 0.95 -4.29 3.84
N LYS A 96 0.25 -4.31 4.97
CA LYS A 96 0.05 -5.48 5.82
C LYS A 96 -1.45 -5.72 5.97
N ILE A 97 -1.88 -6.96 5.84
CA ILE A 97 -3.27 -7.34 6.10
C ILE A 97 -3.29 -8.60 6.95
N THR A 98 -4.15 -8.58 7.96
CA THR A 98 -4.45 -9.75 8.78
C THR A 98 -5.90 -10.15 8.52
N ASN A 99 -6.12 -11.40 8.11
CA ASN A 99 -7.44 -12.00 8.06
C ASN A 99 -7.65 -12.95 9.26
N SER A 100 -8.74 -13.71 9.28
CA SER A 100 -9.05 -14.62 10.40
C SER A 100 -8.05 -15.76 10.60
N LYS A 101 -7.17 -16.02 9.63
CA LYS A 101 -6.25 -17.17 9.61
C LYS A 101 -4.77 -16.77 9.53
N ASN A 102 -4.45 -15.79 8.69
CA ASN A 102 -3.09 -15.48 8.26
C ASN A 102 -2.84 -13.97 8.18
N THR A 103 -1.57 -13.61 8.24
CA THR A 103 -1.06 -12.26 7.98
C THR A 103 -0.26 -12.26 6.69
N TYR A 104 -0.50 -11.27 5.83
CA TYR A 104 0.17 -11.08 4.56
C TYR A 104 0.83 -9.71 4.54
N GLU A 105 2.06 -9.64 4.04
CA GLU A 105 2.81 -8.39 3.88
C GLU A 105 3.35 -8.28 2.45
N LYS A 106 3.31 -7.07 1.92
CA LYS A 106 3.95 -6.71 0.66
C LYS A 106 4.66 -5.39 0.81
N THR A 107 5.89 -5.31 0.30
CA THR A 107 6.68 -4.08 0.28
C THR A 107 7.14 -3.77 -1.13
N ILE A 108 7.05 -2.51 -1.51
CA ILE A 108 7.63 -1.95 -2.72
C ILE A 108 8.66 -0.87 -2.34
N ARG A 109 9.58 -0.58 -3.24
CA ARG A 109 10.61 0.45 -3.08
C ARG A 109 10.42 1.51 -4.16
N THR A 110 10.51 2.78 -3.78
CA THR A 110 10.46 3.91 -4.73
C THR A 110 11.59 4.90 -4.44
N TYR A 111 11.91 5.75 -5.43
CA TYR A 111 12.92 6.80 -5.30
C TYR A 111 12.25 8.17 -5.38
N VAL A 112 12.51 9.01 -4.38
CA VAL A 112 11.95 10.35 -4.28
C VAL A 112 13.00 11.37 -4.65
N VAL A 113 12.71 12.17 -5.67
CA VAL A 113 13.62 13.19 -6.21
C VAL A 113 13.64 14.41 -5.30
N LYS A 114 14.85 14.89 -4.98
CA LYS A 114 15.03 16.18 -4.33
C LYS A 114 14.77 17.31 -5.34
N LEU A 115 13.79 18.15 -5.07
CA LEU A 115 13.58 19.37 -5.85
C LEU A 115 14.63 20.43 -5.50
N PRO A 116 15.03 21.29 -6.45
CA PRO A 116 15.88 22.43 -6.16
C PRO A 116 15.21 23.37 -5.17
N GLU A 117 16.00 23.94 -4.25
CA GLU A 117 15.52 24.98 -3.35
C GLU A 117 15.14 26.21 -4.18
N LYS A 118 13.97 26.80 -3.91
CA LYS A 118 13.60 28.06 -4.57
C LYS A 118 14.50 29.16 -4.00
N ASP A 119 15.24 29.83 -4.87
CA ASP A 119 15.94 31.06 -4.51
C ASP A 119 14.93 32.03 -3.87
N SER A 120 15.20 32.42 -2.63
CA SER A 120 14.33 33.24 -1.78
C SER A 120 14.44 34.72 -2.10
#